data_AF-A0AAE2YER0-F1
#
_entry.id   AF-A0AAE2YER0-F1
#
_cell.length_a   1.000
_cell.length_b   1.000
_cell.length_c   1.000
_cell.angle_alpha   90.00
_cell.angle_beta   90.00
_cell.angle_gamma   90.00
#
_symmetry.space_group_name_H-M   'P 1'
#
loop_
_entity.id
_entity.type
_entity.pdbx_description
1 polymer ?
#
loop_
_entity_poly.entity_id
_entity_poly.type
_entity_poly.pdbx_seq_one_letter_code
_entity_poly.pdbx_strand_id
1 'polypeptide(L)' 'MSLFREKLEKCARENESRVVLALDLSLPAGEKDFKRKLLRRARWVLSEVIENVVGVKLNFQLLLPLGLFDG' A
#
# COMPACT_ATOMS: atom_id res chain seq x y z
N MET A 1 17.46 13.16 -12.69
CA MET A 1 17.57 12.63 -11.31
C MET A 1 17.09 11.18 -11.34
N SER A 2 16.87 10.49 -10.22
CA SER A 2 16.26 9.14 -10.30
C SER A 2 14.77 9.26 -10.63
N LEU A 3 14.26 8.37 -11.50
CA LEU A 3 12.85 8.33 -11.93
C LEU A 3 11.88 8.26 -10.74
N PHE A 4 12.27 7.55 -9.67
CA PHE A 4 11.47 7.44 -8.45
C PHE A 4 11.30 8.79 -7.75
N ARG A 5 12.39 9.55 -7.60
CA ARG A 5 12.37 10.86 -6.95
C ARG A 5 11.49 11.84 -7.72
N GLU A 6 11.61 11.85 -9.04
CA GLU A 6 10.80 12.72 -9.92
C GLU A 6 9.30 12.42 -9.78
N LYS A 7 8.91 11.14 -9.73
CA LYS A 7 7.51 10.74 -9.47
C LYS A 7 7.03 11.17 -8.07
N LEU A 8 7.85 10.95 -7.05
CA LEU A 8 7.49 11.31 -5.67
C LEU A 8 7.31 12.83 -5.52
N GLU A 9 8.22 13.62 -6.09
CA GLU A 9 8.14 15.08 -6.09
C GLU A 9 6.93 15.60 -6.88
N LYS A 10 6.56 14.92 -7.98
CA LYS A 10 5.34 15.23 -8.73
C LYS A 10 4.09 14.98 -7.87
N CYS A 11 3.95 13.80 -7.26
CA CYS A 11 2.82 13.49 -6.38
C CYS A 11 2.74 14.44 -5.18
N ALA A 12 3.88 14.81 -4.59
CA ALA A 12 3.93 15.76 -3.47
C ALA A 12 3.38 17.15 -3.84
N ARG A 13 3.60 17.58 -5.08
CA ARG A 13 3.02 18.84 -5.59
C ARG A 13 1.54 18.70 -5.91
N GLU A 14 1.14 17.62 -6.58
CA GLU A 14 -0.25 17.39 -6.99
C GLU A 14 -1.20 17.21 -5.80
N ASN A 15 -0.75 16.53 -4.75
CA ASN A 15 -1.55 16.23 -3.55
C ASN A 15 -1.32 17.22 -2.41
N GLU A 16 -0.51 18.26 -2.62
CA GLU A 16 -0.07 19.23 -1.58
C GLU A 16 0.34 18.56 -0.25
N SER A 17 0.96 17.38 -0.36
CA SER A 17 1.23 16.50 0.76
C SER A 17 2.69 16.07 0.79
N ARG A 18 3.13 15.61 1.95
CA ARG A 18 4.42 14.90 2.15
C ARG A 18 4.22 13.60 2.93
N VAL A 19 2.97 13.17 3.12
CA VAL A 19 2.62 12.02 3.93
C VAL A 19 2.89 10.73 3.15
N VAL A 20 3.63 9.81 3.77
CA VAL A 20 3.78 8.45 3.27
C VAL A 20 2.91 7.53 4.11
N LEU A 21 1.99 6.82 3.46
CA LEU A 21 1.13 5.85 4.13
C LEU A 21 1.90 4.57 4.42
N ALA A 22 2.00 4.16 5.68
CA ALA A 22 2.36 2.79 6.01
C ALA A 22 1.13 1.89 5.85
N LEU A 23 1.12 1.02 4.83
CA LEU A 23 0.00 0.11 4.57
C LEU A 23 0.28 -1.26 5.21
N ASP A 24 0.31 -1.25 6.53
CA ASP A 24 0.67 -2.42 7.35
C ASP A 24 -0.58 -3.24 7.73
N LEU A 25 -1.21 -3.82 6.71
CA LEU A 25 -2.38 -4.67 6.89
C LEU A 25 -1.97 -6.08 7.30
N SER A 26 -2.55 -6.55 8.40
CA SER A 26 -2.50 -7.94 8.83
C SER A 26 -3.92 -8.43 9.12
N LEU A 27 -4.16 -9.72 8.89
CA LEU A 27 -5.35 -10.41 9.40
C LEU A 27 -4.88 -11.74 10.04
N PRO A 28 -5.72 -12.39 10.86
CA PRO A 28 -5.36 -13.62 11.54
C PRO A 28 -4.98 -14.75 10.58
N ALA A 29 -3.93 -15.50 10.92
CA ALA A 29 -3.56 -16.71 10.21
C ALA A 29 -4.71 -17.74 10.28
N GLY A 30 -5.06 -18.35 9.15
CA GLY A 30 -6.16 -19.31 9.04
C GLY A 30 -7.52 -18.69 8.71
N GLU A 31 -7.61 -17.37 8.53
CA GLU A 31 -8.84 -16.75 8.05
C GLU A 31 -9.17 -17.21 6.61
N LYS A 32 -10.38 -17.75 6.40
CA LYS A 32 -10.86 -18.08 5.05
C LYS A 32 -10.85 -16.83 4.17
N ASP A 33 -10.39 -17.00 2.93
CA ASP A 33 -10.26 -15.93 1.93
C ASP A 33 -9.35 -14.76 2.35
N PHE A 34 -8.38 -15.01 3.24
CA PHE A 34 -7.43 -14.02 3.75
C PHE A 34 -6.86 -13.11 2.64
N LYS A 35 -6.32 -13.68 1.55
CA LYS A 35 -5.75 -12.91 0.42
C LYS A 35 -6.76 -11.90 -0.15
N ARG A 36 -8.01 -12.34 -0.41
CA ARG A 36 -9.08 -11.51 -0.97
C ARG A 36 -9.51 -10.41 0.00
N LYS A 37 -9.62 -10.73 1.29
CA LYS A 37 -9.97 -9.76 2.34
C LYS A 37 -8.89 -8.71 2.52
N LEU A 38 -7.63 -9.12 2.51
CA LEU A 38 -6.48 -8.22 2.60
C LEU A 38 -6.46 -7.25 1.41
N LEU A 39 -6.60 -7.77 0.19
CA LEU A 39 -6.67 -6.94 -1.02
C LEU A 39 -7.84 -5.96 -1.00
N ARG A 40 -9.03 -6.41 -0.58
CA ARG A 40 -10.20 -5.53 -0.46
C ARG A 40 -9.94 -4.39 0.54
N ARG A 41 -9.35 -4.70 1.69
CA ARG A 41 -9.03 -3.70 2.72
C ARG A 41 -7.94 -2.73 2.24
N ALA A 42 -6.92 -3.23 1.54
CA ALA A 42 -5.89 -2.40 0.92
C ALA A 42 -6.49 -1.41 -0.08
N ARG A 43 -7.34 -1.90 -1.01
CA ARG A 43 -8.02 -1.05 -1.99
C ARG A 43 -8.90 0.00 -1.35
N TRP A 44 -9.66 -0.38 -0.33
CA TRP A 44 -10.50 0.57 0.41
C TRP A 44 -9.66 1.63 1.12
N VAL A 45 -8.62 1.27 1.87
CA VAL A 45 -7.75 2.28 2.51
C VAL A 45 -7.16 3.23 1.46
N LEU A 46 -6.68 2.71 0.33
CA LEU A 46 -6.14 3.52 -0.74
C LEU A 46 -7.18 4.46 -1.35
N SER A 47 -8.43 4.03 -1.56
CA SER A 47 -9.47 4.92 -2.10
C SER A 47 -9.79 6.10 -1.18
N GLU A 48 -9.71 5.91 0.13
CA GLU A 48 -10.00 6.97 1.11
C GLU A 48 -8.85 7.98 1.27
N VAL A 49 -7.61 7.60 0.96
CA VAL A 49 -6.42 8.41 1.31
C VAL A 49 -5.58 8.86 0.13
N ILE A 50 -5.88 8.43 -1.10
CA ILE A 50 -5.03 8.65 -2.28
C ILE A 50 -4.73 10.13 -2.56
N GLU A 51 -5.68 11.03 -2.30
CA GLU A 51 -5.51 12.48 -2.50
C GLU A 51 -4.66 13.15 -1.41
N ASN A 52 -4.37 12.45 -0.31
CA ASN A 52 -3.70 13.00 0.87
C ASN A 52 -2.28 12.45 1.08
N VAL A 53 -1.82 11.49 0.26
CA VAL A 53 -0.54 10.79 0.45
C VAL A 53 0.32 10.90 -0.81
N VAL A 54 1.64 10.92 -0.65
CA VAL A 54 2.60 10.98 -1.77
C VAL A 54 3.09 9.61 -2.20
N GLY A 55 2.87 8.60 -1.35
CA GLY A 55 3.33 7.26 -1.58
C GLY A 55 2.91 6.32 -0.48
N VAL A 56 3.19 5.04 -0.71
CA VAL A 56 2.86 3.94 0.19
C VAL A 56 4.12 3.17 0.52
N LYS A 57 4.32 2.90 1.81
CA LYS A 57 5.34 1.99 2.33
C LYS A 57 4.66 0.68 2.69
N LEU A 58 5.18 -0.42 2.15
CA LEU A 58 4.75 -1.78 2.50
C LEU A 58 5.81 -2.44 3.39
N ASN A 59 5.38 -3.06 4.48
CA ASN A 59 6.24 -3.96 5.24
C ASN A 59 6.22 -5.36 4.62
N PHE A 60 7.35 -5.79 4.06
CA PHE A 60 7.51 -7.10 3.44
C PHE A 60 7.19 -8.27 4.37
N GLN A 61 7.42 -8.12 5.68
CA GLN A 61 7.09 -9.18 6.65
C GLN A 61 5.61 -9.54 6.66
N LEU A 62 4.74 -8.56 6.36
CA LEU A 62 3.28 -8.76 6.32
C LEU A 62 2.81 -9.44 5.02
N LEU A 63 3.66 -9.49 4.00
CA LEU A 63 3.37 -10.16 2.74
C LEU A 63 3.80 -11.63 2.74
N LEU A 64 4.70 -12.04 3.64
CA LEU A 64 5.19 -13.43 3.72
C LEU A 64 4.06 -14.47 3.84
N PRO A 65 2.98 -14.25 4.63
CA PRO A 65 1.88 -15.20 4.74
C PRO A 65 1.05 -15.36 3.46
N LEU A 66 1.20 -14.46 2.47
CA LEU A 66 0.53 -14.59 1.17
C LEU A 66 1.13 -15.73 0.32
N GLY A 67 2.31 -16.23 0.71
CA GLY A 67 3.02 -17.27 -0.02
C GLY A 67 3.61 -16.75 -1.33
N LEU A 68 3.93 -17.68 -2.22
CA LEU A 68 4.46 -17.36 -3.54
C LEU A 68 3.36 -16.83 -4.46
N PHE A 69 3.78 -16.04 -5.44
CA PHE A 69 2.93 -15.60 -6.53
C PHE A 69 2.45 -16.82 -7.34
N ASP A 70 1.14 -16.96 -7.48
CA ASP A 70 0.45 -18.10 -8.09
C ASP A 70 0.12 -17.91 -9.58
N GLY A 71 0.38 -16.72 -10.16
CA GLY A 71 0.11 -16.41 -11.57
C GLY A 71 -1.23 -15.74 -11.77
#